data_AF-A0A967YC15-F1
#
_entry.id   AF-A0A967YC15-F1
#
_cell.length_a   1.000
_cell.length_b   1.000
_cell.length_c   1.000
_cell.angle_alpha   90.00
_cell.angle_beta   90.00
_cell.angle_gamma   90.00
#
_symmetry.space_group_name_H-M   'P 1'
#
loop_
_entity.id
_entity.type
_entity.pdbx_description
1 polymer ?
#
loop_
_entity_poly.entity_id
_entity_poly.type
_entity_poly.pdbx_seq_one_letter_code
_entity_poly.pdbx_strand_id
1 'polypeptide(L)'
;MEVPYTKEEIIDAIRLVMKKNKLRSAYIRPNLYYGYGNLGLVPKNCPIELIIGCWGWGAYLGDEGVAKGVHVLLLPWKRIHWSQTNMEAKLGGLYV
;
A
#
# COMPACT_ATOMS: atom_id res chain seq x y z
N MET A 1 -9.81 12.62 -2.32
CA MET A 1 -10.25 11.62 -1.33
C MET A 1 -10.23 12.30 0.03
N GLU A 2 -11.39 12.45 0.67
CA GLU A 2 -11.51 13.04 2.01
C GLU A 2 -11.50 11.92 3.05
N VAL A 3 -10.32 11.60 3.58
CA VAL A 3 -10.15 10.47 4.51
C VAL A 3 -10.83 10.80 5.84
N PRO A 4 -11.79 9.98 6.32
CA PRO A 4 -12.55 10.28 7.54
C PRO A 4 -11.81 9.87 8.83
N TYR A 5 -10.53 9.55 8.73
CA TYR A 5 -9.68 9.10 9.83
C TYR A 5 -8.46 10.00 9.94
N THR A 6 -8.10 10.32 11.17
CA THR A 6 -6.83 10.95 11.50
C THR A 6 -5.67 9.98 11.35
N LYS A 7 -4.46 10.52 11.25
CA LYS A 7 -3.24 9.70 11.20
C LYS A 7 -3.10 8.85 12.46
N GLU A 8 -3.44 9.42 13.61
CA GLU A 8 -3.37 8.79 14.92
C GLU A 8 -4.32 7.59 15.01
N GLU A 9 -5.57 7.74 14.55
CA GLU A 9 -6.54 6.63 14.49
C GLU A 9 -6.05 5.47 13.62
N ILE A 10 -5.43 5.77 12.47
CA ILE A 10 -4.87 4.73 11.59
C ILE A 10 -3.69 4.03 12.27
N ILE A 11 -2.81 4.76 12.93
CA ILE A 11 -1.68 4.20 13.68
C ILE A 11 -2.17 3.28 14.80
N ASP A 12 -3.20 3.69 15.53
CA ASP A 12 -3.77 2.89 16.62
C ASP A 12 -4.50 1.64 16.09
N ALA A 13 -5.19 1.75 14.96
CA ALA A 13 -5.77 0.60 14.27
C ALA A 13 -4.69 -0.40 13.82
N ILE A 14 -3.56 0.07 13.28
CA ILE A 14 -2.41 -0.79 12.93
C ILE A 14 -1.87 -1.54 14.16
N ARG A 15 -1.65 -0.82 15.27
CA ARG A 15 -1.18 -1.41 16.54
C ARG A 15 -2.16 -2.47 17.06
N LEU A 16 -3.46 -2.20 16.94
CA LEU A 16 -4.51 -3.15 17.32
C LEU A 16 -4.43 -4.43 16.46
N VAL A 17 -4.29 -4.31 15.15
CA VAL A 17 -4.16 -5.47 14.24
C VAL A 17 -2.93 -6.29 14.58
N MET A 18 -1.76 -5.65 14.81
CA MET A 18 -0.55 -6.36 15.24
C MET A 18 -0.74 -7.10 16.56
N LYS A 19 -1.34 -6.45 17.57
CA LYS A 19 -1.58 -7.04 18.89
C LYS A 19 -2.55 -8.22 18.82
N LYS A 20 -3.65 -8.09 18.07
CA LYS A 20 -4.66 -9.16 17.91
C LYS A 20 -4.07 -10.40 17.23
N ASN A 21 -3.16 -10.21 16.28
CA ASN A 21 -2.44 -11.29 15.60
C ASN A 21 -1.18 -11.76 16.34
N LYS A 22 -0.89 -11.21 17.53
CA LYS A 22 0.31 -11.54 18.33
C LYS A 22 1.63 -11.38 17.56
N LEU A 23 1.69 -10.43 16.63
CA LEU A 23 2.86 -10.18 15.78
C LEU A 23 3.87 -9.30 16.53
N ARG A 24 5.12 -9.77 16.66
CA ARG A 24 6.25 -8.97 17.18
C ARG A 24 6.99 -8.21 16.08
N SER A 25 6.99 -8.75 14.86
CA SER A 25 7.54 -8.14 13.65
C SER A 25 6.56 -8.42 12.51
N ALA A 26 6.30 -7.43 11.66
CA ALA A 26 5.36 -7.55 10.56
C ALA A 26 5.64 -6.54 9.46
N TYR A 27 5.30 -6.93 8.24
CA TYR A 27 4.97 -5.98 7.19
C TYR A 27 3.55 -5.44 7.42
N ILE A 28 3.38 -4.13 7.31
CA ILE A 28 2.11 -3.43 7.52
C ILE A 28 1.65 -2.86 6.19
N ARG A 29 0.41 -3.14 5.80
CA ARG A 29 -0.21 -2.67 4.56
C ARG A 29 -1.56 -2.01 4.83
N PRO A 30 -1.59 -0.71 5.13
CA PRO A 30 -2.80 0.09 5.06
C PRO A 30 -3.13 0.37 3.59
N ASN A 31 -4.40 0.30 3.23
CA ASN A 31 -4.87 0.62 1.90
C ASN A 31 -6.20 1.37 1.98
N LEU A 32 -6.20 2.60 1.45
CA LEU A 32 -7.38 3.44 1.29
C LEU A 32 -7.90 3.30 -0.13
N TYR A 33 -9.19 3.01 -0.26
CA TYR A 33 -9.84 2.84 -1.57
C TYR A 33 -11.29 3.36 -1.54
N TYR A 34 -11.82 3.62 -2.72
CA TYR A 34 -13.25 3.88 -2.89
C TYR A 34 -13.99 2.53 -2.86
N GLY A 35 -14.82 2.34 -1.84
CA GLY A 35 -15.61 1.13 -1.61
C GLY A 35 -16.80 1.01 -2.55
N TYR A 36 -17.73 0.13 -2.20
CA TYR A 36 -18.88 -0.17 -3.05
C TYR A 36 -19.84 1.01 -3.19
N GLY A 37 -20.21 1.36 -4.42
CA GLY A 37 -21.03 2.51 -4.74
C GLY A 37 -21.38 2.58 -6.22
N ASN A 38 -21.22 3.74 -6.86
CA ASN A 38 -21.47 3.89 -8.29
C ASN A 38 -20.31 3.34 -9.13
N LEU A 39 -20.60 2.71 -10.27
CA LEU A 39 -19.59 2.16 -11.20
C LEU A 39 -19.01 3.20 -12.19
N GLY A 40 -19.25 4.49 -11.94
CA GLY A 40 -18.74 5.56 -12.78
C GLY A 40 -17.28 5.88 -12.46
N LEU A 41 -16.54 6.43 -13.43
CA LEU A 41 -15.15 6.86 -13.20
C LEU A 41 -15.01 7.89 -12.06
N VAL A 42 -16.03 8.75 -11.91
CA VAL A 42 -16.11 9.69 -10.79
C VAL A 42 -16.82 8.99 -9.62
N PRO A 43 -16.15 8.77 -8.48
CA PRO A 43 -16.69 8.00 -7.35
C PRO A 43 -17.58 8.88 -6.46
N LYS A 44 -18.70 9.40 -6.99
CA LYS A 44 -19.58 10.34 -6.28
C LYS A 44 -20.27 9.70 -5.07
N ASN A 45 -20.64 8.43 -5.17
CA ASN A 45 -21.41 7.69 -4.16
C ASN A 45 -20.63 6.49 -3.62
N CYS A 46 -19.30 6.51 -3.70
CA CYS A 46 -18.46 5.44 -3.17
C CYS A 46 -17.87 5.89 -1.82
N PRO A 47 -18.10 5.15 -0.72
CA PRO A 47 -17.49 5.47 0.56
C PRO A 47 -15.96 5.32 0.47
N ILE A 48 -15.23 6.00 1.35
CA ILE A 48 -13.79 5.78 1.49
C ILE A 48 -13.59 4.72 2.56
N GLU A 49 -12.99 3.60 2.17
CA GLU A 49 -12.72 2.48 3.05
C GLU A 49 -11.23 2.34 3.30
N LEU A 50 -10.88 1.91 4.52
CA LEU A 50 -9.53 1.59 4.95
C LEU A 50 -9.47 0.12 5.33
N ILE A 51 -8.56 -0.61 4.70
CA ILE A 51 -8.15 -1.95 5.14
C ILE A 51 -6.71 -1.90 5.67
N ILE A 52 -6.44 -2.62 6.76
CA ILE A 52 -5.11 -2.77 7.33
C ILE A 52 -4.80 -4.25 7.43
N GLY A 53 -3.80 -4.70 6.66
CA GLY A 53 -3.23 -6.03 6.80
C GLY A 53 -1.86 -5.99 7.47
N CYS A 54 -1.60 -6.92 8.38
CA CYS A 54 -0.29 -7.12 9.00
C CYS A 54 0.08 -8.60 8.96
N TRP A 55 1.26 -8.94 8.51
CA TRP A 55 1.76 -10.34 8.50
C TRP A 55 3.29 -10.39 8.56
N GLY A 56 3.83 -11.53 8.98
CA GLY A 56 5.28 -11.75 8.97
C GLY A 56 5.80 -11.76 7.52
N TRP A 57 6.83 -10.96 7.23
CA TRP A 57 7.46 -10.91 5.92
C TRP A 57 8.97 -10.79 6.11
N GLY A 58 9.73 -11.72 5.53
CA GLY A 58 11.19 -11.66 5.48
C GLY A 58 11.73 -10.65 4.45
N ALA A 59 13.01 -10.73 4.13
CA ALA A 59 13.62 -9.86 3.12
C ALA A 59 12.93 -10.00 1.75
N TYR A 60 12.50 -8.87 1.17
CA TYR A 60 11.76 -8.87 -0.10
C TYR A 60 12.56 -9.46 -1.27
N LEU A 61 13.87 -9.23 -1.28
CA LEU A 61 14.79 -9.75 -2.29
C LEU A 61 15.59 -10.98 -1.80
N GLY A 62 15.12 -11.62 -0.72
CA GLY A 62 15.80 -12.74 -0.07
C GLY A 62 17.00 -12.32 0.78
N ASP A 63 17.34 -13.16 1.76
CA ASP A 63 18.44 -12.87 2.70
C ASP A 63 19.80 -12.85 1.99
N GLU A 64 19.98 -13.68 0.95
CA GLU A 64 21.17 -13.66 0.11
C GLU A 64 21.30 -12.35 -0.67
N GLY A 65 20.19 -11.80 -1.17
CA GLY A 65 20.18 -10.51 -1.85
C GLY A 65 20.62 -9.36 -0.94
N VAL A 66 20.29 -9.44 0.36
CA VAL A 66 20.77 -8.49 1.37
C VAL A 66 22.26 -8.67 1.65
N ALA A 67 22.74 -9.91 1.73
CA ALA A 67 24.13 -10.21 2.07
C ALA A 67 25.12 -10.00 0.91
N LYS A 68 24.73 -10.31 -0.33
CA LYS A 68 25.61 -10.36 -1.51
C LYS A 68 25.21 -9.41 -2.64
N GLY A 69 24.07 -8.73 -2.50
CA GLY A 69 23.47 -7.94 -3.58
C GLY A 69 22.62 -8.79 -4.52
N VAL A 70 21.96 -8.12 -5.48
CA VAL A 70 21.06 -8.76 -6.45
C VAL A 70 21.48 -8.46 -7.88
N HIS A 71 21.17 -9.39 -8.79
CA HIS A 71 21.21 -9.13 -10.21
C HIS A 71 19.94 -8.41 -10.65
N VAL A 72 20.10 -7.36 -11.45
CA VAL A 72 18.99 -6.57 -11.99
C VAL A 72 19.02 -6.59 -13.50
N LEU A 73 17.85 -6.52 -14.12
CA LEU A 73 17.68 -6.46 -15.57
C LEU A 73 17.08 -5.11 -15.95
N LEU A 74 17.65 -4.47 -16.97
CA LEU A 74 17.04 -3.30 -17.61
C LEU A 74 15.95 -3.79 -18.56
N LEU A 75 14.70 -3.49 -18.22
CA LEU A 75 13.57 -3.81 -19.07
C LEU A 75 13.32 -2.67 -20.09
N PRO A 76 12.75 -2.97 -21.27
CA PRO A 76 12.40 -1.94 -22.27
C PRO A 76 11.18 -1.09 -21.86
N TRP A 77 10.52 -1.43 -20.74
CA TRP A 77 9.34 -0.73 -20.24
C TRP A 77 9.72 0.64 -19.67
N LYS A 78 9.07 1.69 -20.17
CA LYS A 78 9.26 3.04 -19.65
C LYS A 78 8.40 3.23 -18.40
N ARG A 79 9.00 3.81 -17.36
CA ARG A 79 8.28 4.31 -16.20
C ARG A 79 7.28 5.39 -16.62
N ILE A 80 6.14 5.47 -15.94
CA ILE A 80 5.15 6.53 -16.14
C ILE A 80 5.81 7.90 -15.96
N HIS A 81 5.52 8.82 -16.88
CA HIS A 81 6.08 10.16 -16.85
C HIS A 81 5.43 10.99 -15.73
N TRP A 82 6.21 11.84 -15.06
CA TRP A 82 5.73 12.63 -13.91
C TRP A 82 4.60 13.60 -14.27
N SER A 83 4.48 14.01 -15.54
CA SER A 83 3.36 14.87 -15.99
C SER A 83 2.04 14.11 -16.15
N GLN A 84 2.06 12.77 -16.11
CA GLN A 84 0.88 11.92 -16.32
C GLN A 84 0.22 11.50 -15.00
N THR A 85 0.97 11.53 -13.90
CA THR A 85 0.47 11.11 -12.58
C THR A 85 1.24 11.80 -11.45
N ASN A 86 0.62 11.91 -10.29
CA ASN A 86 1.32 12.38 -9.10
C ASN A 86 2.28 11.29 -8.59
N MET A 87 3.58 11.48 -8.82
CA MET A 87 4.62 10.53 -8.43
C MET A 87 4.93 10.51 -6.92
N GLU A 88 4.43 11.49 -6.17
CA GLU A 88 4.51 11.49 -4.69
C GLU A 88 3.45 10.58 -4.06
N ALA A 89 2.38 10.27 -4.80
CA ALA A 89 1.30 9.41 -4.33
C ALA A 89 1.58 7.94 -4.63
N LYS A 90 1.45 7.07 -3.60
CA LYS A 90 1.52 5.61 -3.77
C LYS A 90 0.17 5.05 -4.20
N LEU A 91 -0.10 5.07 -5.50
CA LEU A 91 -1.37 4.64 -6.09
C LEU A 91 -1.33 3.17 -6.51
N GLY A 92 -2.40 2.43 -6.24
CA GLY A 92 -2.52 1.01 -6.63
C GLY A 92 -2.45 0.79 -8.14
N GLY A 93 -3.11 1.66 -8.91
CA GLY A 93 -3.14 1.57 -10.38
C GLY A 93 -1.80 1.80 -11.09
N LEU A 94 -0.74 2.21 -10.38
CA LEU A 94 0.61 2.37 -10.97
C LEU A 94 1.44 1.08 -10.95
N TYR A 95 0.91 0.00 -10.37
CA TYR A 95 1.58 -1.30 -10.21
C TYR A 95 0.94 -2.40 -11.08
N VAL A 96 0.00 -2.04 -11.97
CA VAL A 96 -0.67 -2.95 -12.91
C VAL A 96 -0.32 -2.62 -14.35
#